data_AF-A0A329TY03-F1
#
_entry.id   AF-A0A329TY03-F1
#
_cell.length_a   1.000
_cell.length_b   1.000
_cell.length_c   1.000
_cell.angle_alpha   90.00
_cell.angle_beta   90.00
_cell.angle_gamma   90.00
#
_symmetry.space_group_name_H-M   'P 1'
#
loop_
_entity.id
_entity.type
_entity.pdbx_description
1 polymer ?
#
loop_
_entity_poly.entity_id
_entity_poly.type
_entity_poly.pdbx_seq_one_letter_code
_entity_poly.pdbx_strand_id
1 'polypeptide(L)'
;MNKITRLAAAFVLSGLLLAAPAAQAAPALLGASANFELEVNEMELEITADDPRPKAYLYTGGQSDYYFIVWMSSNPTVASVDGDGRVTGRSAGEATITAITDRGECAACKVTVRKESGDAASKKPALDHTTLNLVIQYNNAHPSQKLQLINTSGSFVYAYQWMSSNPEVATVDPEGLVTAQKPGTTTVTALATNGQALRCAVTVNSDVGKVTLNKRDLLLRTVGSKEALTASVAVEDGTNVPITWVSSNPGVATVDASGVVTAVADGEAKITALSPDGRFDSCSVFVGLAADKYDTEEDLAEELKLPDPYVAVRMNRLS
;
A
#
# COMPACT_ATOMS: atom_id res chain seq x y z
N MET A 1 5.56 65.62 41.42
CA MET A 1 5.19 67.02 41.11
C MET A 1 6.40 67.74 40.54
N ASN A 2 6.34 68.15 39.25
CA ASN A 2 7.08 69.23 38.58
C ASN A 2 8.62 69.20 38.59
N LYS A 3 9.37 69.37 37.50
CA LYS A 3 9.11 70.06 36.22
C LYS A 3 10.13 69.63 35.15
N ILE A 4 9.66 69.76 33.92
CA ILE A 4 10.29 69.58 32.61
C ILE A 4 11.37 70.66 32.37
N THR A 5 12.49 70.30 31.71
CA THR A 5 13.13 71.21 30.74
C THR A 5 13.77 70.43 29.59
N ARG A 6 13.35 70.79 28.37
CA ARG A 6 13.79 70.27 27.08
C ARG A 6 15.09 70.96 26.66
N LEU A 7 15.96 70.27 25.92
CA LEU A 7 16.81 70.92 24.91
C LEU A 7 16.69 70.15 23.60
N ALA A 8 16.24 70.87 22.58
CA ALA A 8 16.16 70.43 21.20
C ALA A 8 17.46 70.81 20.48
N ALA A 9 17.98 69.93 19.65
CA ALA A 9 18.86 70.29 18.54
C ALA A 9 18.39 69.49 17.32
N ALA A 10 17.67 70.17 16.45
CA ALA A 10 17.33 69.70 15.12
C ALA A 10 18.47 70.09 14.17
N PHE A 11 18.99 69.12 13.43
CA PHE A 11 19.64 69.37 12.14
C PHE A 11 18.89 68.54 11.09
N VAL A 12 18.19 69.25 10.22
CA VAL A 12 17.64 68.72 8.97
C VAL A 12 18.75 68.86 7.92
N LEU A 13 19.13 67.76 7.28
CA LEU A 13 19.62 67.82 5.91
C LEU A 13 19.12 66.60 5.14
N SER A 14 18.21 66.87 4.20
CA SER A 14 17.78 65.95 3.16
C SER A 14 18.96 65.47 2.32
N GLY A 15 18.95 64.19 1.97
CA GLY A 15 19.80 63.62 0.93
C GLY A 15 19.36 62.19 0.64
N LEU A 16 18.54 62.01 -0.39
CA LEU A 16 18.29 60.71 -1.02
C LEU A 16 19.63 60.02 -1.32
N LEU A 17 19.82 58.80 -0.86
CA LEU A 17 20.48 57.75 -1.64
C LEU A 17 19.89 56.40 -1.23
N LEU A 18 19.28 55.74 -2.21
CA LEU A 18 18.85 54.34 -2.14
C LEU A 18 20.09 53.47 -1.87
N ALA A 19 20.18 52.89 -0.67
CA ALA A 19 21.03 51.73 -0.43
C ALA A 19 20.11 50.53 -0.21
N ALA A 20 20.19 49.58 -1.14
CA ALA A 20 19.55 48.27 -1.02
C ALA A 20 19.93 47.61 0.32
N PRO A 21 19.02 46.85 0.97
CA PRO A 21 19.45 46.02 2.08
C PRO A 21 20.46 45.02 1.53
N ALA A 22 21.68 45.07 2.09
CA ALA A 22 22.72 44.10 1.81
C ALA A 22 22.14 42.70 1.97
N ALA A 23 22.24 41.90 0.91
CA ALA A 23 21.95 40.47 0.96
C ALA A 23 22.81 39.87 2.07
N GLN A 24 22.17 39.52 3.19
CA GLN A 24 22.79 38.73 4.24
C GLN A 24 23.20 37.42 3.57
N ALA A 25 24.51 37.22 3.39
CA ALA A 25 25.03 35.98 2.83
C ALA A 25 24.49 34.81 3.68
N ALA A 26 23.88 33.84 3.00
CA ALA A 26 23.46 32.60 3.62
C ALA A 26 24.66 31.98 4.36
N PRO A 27 24.47 31.44 5.57
CA PRO A 27 25.54 30.73 6.25
C PRO A 27 26.04 29.60 5.33
N ALA A 28 27.35 29.57 5.10
CA ALA A 28 27.99 28.44 4.44
C ALA A 28 27.64 27.15 5.18
N LEU A 29 27.47 26.06 4.41
CA LEU A 29 27.13 24.73 4.86
C LEU A 29 28.16 24.22 5.89
N LEU A 30 27.97 24.58 7.15
CA LEU A 30 28.76 24.12 8.29
C LEU A 30 28.08 22.86 8.83
N GLY A 31 28.77 21.74 8.58
CA GLY A 31 28.64 20.44 9.23
C GLY A 31 27.28 20.05 9.80
N ALA A 32 26.59 19.13 9.12
CA ALA A 32 25.62 18.27 9.80
C ALA A 32 26.32 17.63 11.01
N SER A 33 25.82 17.92 12.22
CA SER A 33 26.22 17.14 13.39
C SER A 33 25.66 15.73 13.20
N ALA A 34 26.39 14.70 13.61
CA ALA A 34 26.01 13.29 13.40
C ALA A 34 24.68 12.86 14.08
N ASN A 35 24.00 13.76 14.79
CA ASN A 35 22.80 13.48 15.59
C ASN A 35 21.57 14.36 15.27
N PHE A 36 21.67 15.33 14.33
CA PHE A 36 20.55 16.20 13.97
C PHE A 36 20.46 16.37 12.45
N GLU A 37 19.46 15.75 11.83
CA GLU A 37 19.22 15.79 10.39
C GLU A 37 17.73 16.10 10.11
N LEU A 38 17.45 16.70 8.96
CA LEU A 38 16.09 16.78 8.44
C LEU A 38 15.76 15.49 7.70
N GLU A 39 14.51 15.03 7.75
CA GLU A 39 14.08 13.85 6.98
C GLU A 39 14.32 14.00 5.47
N VAL A 40 14.39 15.25 4.99
CA VAL A 40 14.72 15.59 3.60
C VAL A 40 15.71 16.74 3.54
N ASN A 41 16.68 16.62 2.62
CA ASN A 41 17.68 17.64 2.33
C ASN A 41 17.32 18.50 1.10
N GLU A 42 16.35 18.07 0.30
CA GLU A 42 15.82 18.78 -0.87
C GLU A 42 14.29 18.72 -0.89
N MET A 43 13.66 19.81 -1.33
CA MET A 43 12.21 19.98 -1.43
C MET A 43 11.91 20.85 -2.64
N GLU A 44 10.93 20.47 -3.46
CA GLU A 44 10.38 21.39 -4.46
C GLU A 44 8.89 21.64 -4.25
N LEU A 45 8.51 22.91 -4.41
CA LEU A 45 7.14 23.40 -4.30
C LEU A 45 6.74 24.03 -5.63
N GLU A 46 5.50 23.83 -6.03
CA GLU A 46 5.00 24.34 -7.29
C GLU A 46 3.79 25.24 -7.10
N ILE A 47 3.89 26.47 -7.60
CA ILE A 47 2.80 27.44 -7.60
C ILE A 47 1.96 27.17 -8.85
N THR A 48 0.72 26.73 -8.64
CA THR A 48 -0.27 26.51 -9.71
C THR A 48 -1.44 27.47 -9.56
N ALA A 49 -2.36 27.47 -10.53
CA ALA A 49 -3.61 28.23 -10.43
C ALA A 49 -4.53 27.71 -9.31
N ASP A 50 -4.52 26.40 -9.06
CA ASP A 50 -5.34 25.76 -8.03
C ASP A 50 -4.71 25.83 -6.64
N ASP A 51 -3.37 25.84 -6.56
CA ASP A 51 -2.61 26.00 -5.32
C ASP A 51 -1.60 27.16 -5.45
N PRO A 52 -2.05 28.41 -5.23
CA PRO A 52 -1.18 29.59 -5.35
C PRO A 52 -0.18 29.72 -4.19
N ARG A 53 -0.26 28.86 -3.16
CA ARG A 53 0.60 28.88 -1.99
C ARG A 53 0.85 27.43 -1.52
N PRO A 54 1.61 26.65 -2.30
CA PRO A 54 1.92 25.27 -1.95
C PRO A 54 2.59 25.19 -0.59
N LYS A 55 2.19 24.20 0.21
CA LYS A 55 2.71 23.98 1.56
C LYS A 55 3.25 22.57 1.70
N ALA A 56 4.35 22.47 2.43
CA ALA A 56 4.92 21.22 2.91
C ALA A 56 5.39 21.42 4.35
N TYR A 57 5.73 20.33 5.03
CA TYR A 57 6.32 20.37 6.36
C TYR A 57 7.70 19.74 6.31
N LEU A 58 8.63 20.32 7.06
CA LEU A 58 9.93 19.73 7.34
C LEU A 58 9.90 19.16 8.76
N TYR A 59 10.40 17.94 8.89
CA TYR A 59 10.56 17.27 10.16
C TYR A 59 12.03 16.94 10.39
N THR A 60 12.41 16.89 11.67
CA THR A 60 13.74 16.48 12.10
C THR A 60 13.73 14.98 12.36
N GLY A 61 14.73 14.27 11.83
CA GLY A 61 14.92 12.85 12.09
C GLY A 61 15.37 12.60 13.53
N GLY A 62 14.84 11.53 14.13
CA GLY A 62 15.15 11.11 15.50
C GLY A 62 14.17 11.61 16.56
N GLN A 63 13.91 10.79 17.58
CA GLN A 63 13.26 11.24 18.82
C GLN A 63 14.32 12.01 19.61
N SER A 64 14.23 13.33 19.59
CA SER A 64 15.21 14.17 20.28
C SER A 64 14.54 15.06 21.31
N ASP A 65 15.11 15.08 22.52
CA ASP A 65 14.66 15.83 23.70
C ASP A 65 14.96 17.35 23.58
N TYR A 66 14.71 17.95 22.41
CA TYR A 66 14.95 19.38 22.18
C TYR A 66 13.81 20.21 22.80
N TYR A 67 14.15 21.28 23.50
CA TYR A 67 13.16 22.17 24.11
C TYR A 67 12.42 23.03 23.08
N PHE A 68 13.11 23.44 22.02
CA PHE A 68 12.52 24.15 20.88
C PHE A 68 13.43 24.05 19.66
N ILE A 69 12.84 24.26 18.48
CA ILE A 69 13.53 24.34 17.21
C ILE A 69 13.22 25.69 16.58
N VAL A 70 14.25 26.41 16.15
CA VAL A 70 14.11 27.67 15.43
C VAL A 70 14.25 27.38 13.94
N TRP A 71 13.22 27.78 13.19
CA TRP A 71 13.20 27.66 11.74
C TRP A 71 13.51 29.00 11.08
N MET A 72 14.38 28.96 10.07
CA MET A 72 14.78 30.15 9.32
C MET A 72 14.78 29.87 7.82
N SER A 73 14.39 30.86 7.02
CA SER A 73 14.52 30.82 5.57
C SER A 73 15.59 31.80 5.11
N SER A 74 16.47 31.37 4.20
CA SER A 74 17.42 32.25 3.53
C SER A 74 16.73 33.24 2.58
N ASN A 75 15.53 32.91 2.09
CA ASN A 75 14.73 33.80 1.26
C ASN A 75 13.23 33.63 1.51
N PRO A 76 12.66 34.34 2.51
CA PRO A 76 11.24 34.26 2.86
C PRO A 76 10.28 34.74 1.77
N THR A 77 10.77 35.43 0.74
CA THR A 77 9.93 35.85 -0.39
C THR A 77 9.71 34.73 -1.40
N VAL A 78 10.67 33.79 -1.49
CA VAL A 78 10.58 32.56 -2.28
C VAL A 78 9.87 31.46 -1.49
N ALA A 79 10.39 31.11 -0.30
CA ALA A 79 9.79 30.13 0.59
C ALA A 79 9.87 30.59 2.05
N SER A 80 8.74 30.64 2.76
CA SER A 80 8.70 30.97 4.19
C SER A 80 8.44 29.74 5.03
N VAL A 81 9.02 29.66 6.23
CA VAL A 81 8.77 28.59 7.21
C VAL A 81 8.19 29.19 8.48
N ASP A 82 7.27 28.49 9.16
CA ASP A 82 6.77 28.88 10.48
C ASP A 82 7.41 28.06 11.62
N GLY A 83 7.00 28.32 12.86
CA GLY A 83 7.59 27.69 14.05
C GLY A 83 7.40 26.18 14.14
N ASP A 84 6.46 25.62 13.37
CA ASP A 84 6.16 24.18 13.34
C ASP A 84 6.84 23.49 12.13
N GLY A 85 7.74 24.18 11.43
CA GLY A 85 8.43 23.64 10.26
C GLY A 85 7.59 23.63 8.99
N ARG A 86 6.44 24.31 8.95
CA ARG A 86 5.61 24.40 7.74
C ARG A 86 6.20 25.39 6.74
N VAL A 87 6.68 24.87 5.62
CA VAL A 87 7.20 25.63 4.49
C VAL A 87 6.06 26.02 3.54
N THR A 88 6.00 27.28 3.15
CA THR A 88 5.05 27.83 2.17
C THR A 88 5.81 28.45 1.00
N GLY A 89 5.58 27.95 -0.21
CA GLY A 89 6.09 28.53 -1.44
C GLY A 89 5.32 29.81 -1.79
N ARG A 90 6.05 30.87 -2.16
CA ARG A 90 5.51 32.22 -2.40
C ARG A 90 5.87 32.79 -3.76
N SER A 91 7.07 32.53 -4.26
CA SER A 91 7.48 32.91 -5.61
C SER A 91 8.50 31.92 -6.15
N ALA A 92 8.56 31.77 -7.48
CA ALA A 92 9.56 30.93 -8.11
C ALA A 92 10.99 31.37 -7.76
N GLY A 93 11.89 30.41 -7.52
CA GLY A 93 13.27 30.64 -7.10
C GLY A 93 13.75 29.57 -6.12
N GLU A 94 14.96 29.72 -5.59
CA GLU A 94 15.50 28.83 -4.57
C GLU A 94 15.60 29.54 -3.21
N ALA A 95 15.36 28.79 -2.14
CA ALA A 95 15.56 29.19 -0.75
C ALA A 95 16.16 28.00 0.02
N THR A 96 16.82 28.27 1.14
CA THR A 96 17.30 27.24 2.06
C THR A 96 16.57 27.42 3.37
N ILE A 97 15.92 26.36 3.85
CA ILE A 97 15.31 26.33 5.16
C ILE A 97 16.29 25.68 6.12
N THR A 98 16.55 26.33 7.24
CA THR A 98 17.46 25.86 8.29
C THR A 98 16.68 25.67 9.59
N ALA A 99 16.79 24.49 10.18
CA ALA A 99 16.37 24.19 11.54
C ALA A 99 17.57 24.33 12.47
N ILE A 100 17.39 24.99 13.61
CA ILE A 100 18.43 25.20 14.64
C ILE A 100 17.85 24.76 15.99
N THR A 101 18.51 23.82 16.67
CA THR A 101 18.09 23.35 18.00
C THR A 101 18.49 24.33 19.10
N ASP A 102 17.90 24.16 20.30
CA ASP A 102 18.29 24.89 21.51
C ASP A 102 19.75 24.66 21.92
N ARG A 103 20.37 23.59 21.42
CA ARG A 103 21.79 23.25 21.61
C ARG A 103 22.71 23.79 20.50
N GLY A 104 22.16 24.49 19.50
CA GLY A 104 22.90 25.08 18.40
C GLY A 104 23.26 24.11 17.26
N GLU A 105 22.65 22.92 17.22
CA GLU A 105 22.79 21.99 16.09
C GLU A 105 21.94 22.50 14.91
N CYS A 106 22.47 22.38 13.69
CA CYS A 106 21.83 22.90 12.48
C CYS A 106 21.60 21.80 11.45
N ALA A 107 20.43 21.82 10.82
CA ALA A 107 20.12 21.00 9.65
C ALA A 107 19.43 21.86 8.58
N ALA A 108 19.67 21.58 7.31
CA ALA A 108 19.23 22.43 6.21
C ALA A 108 18.58 21.64 5.08
N CYS A 109 17.55 22.21 4.48
CA CYS A 109 16.85 21.71 3.32
C CYS A 109 16.88 22.77 2.20
N LYS A 110 17.30 22.38 1.00
CA LYS A 110 17.20 23.22 -0.19
C LYS A 110 15.76 23.16 -0.72
N VAL A 111 15.10 24.31 -0.79
CA VAL A 111 13.73 24.48 -1.30
C VAL A 111 13.75 25.17 -2.67
N THR A 112 13.28 24.48 -3.70
CA THR A 112 13.09 25.06 -5.04
C THR A 112 11.62 25.32 -5.27
N VAL A 113 11.24 26.57 -5.50
CA VAL A 113 9.87 26.93 -5.87
C VAL A 113 9.79 27.14 -7.37
N ARG A 114 8.87 26.45 -8.03
CA ARG A 114 8.60 26.58 -9.47
C ARG A 114 7.23 27.23 -9.68
N LYS A 115 7.04 27.83 -10.84
CA LYS A 115 5.75 28.39 -11.26
C LYS A 115 5.41 27.82 -12.62
N GLU A 116 4.38 26.99 -12.67
CA GLU A 116 3.93 26.42 -13.94
C GLU A 116 3.04 27.42 -14.69
N SER A 117 3.19 27.44 -16.01
CA SER A 117 2.46 28.30 -16.94
C SER A 117 1.49 27.45 -17.77
N GLY A 118 0.31 27.17 -17.22
CA GLY A 118 -0.86 26.69 -17.97
C GLY A 118 -0.84 25.23 -18.44
N ASP A 119 -1.97 24.56 -18.24
CA ASP A 119 -2.40 23.28 -18.83
C ASP A 119 -1.83 21.94 -18.32
N ALA A 120 -1.27 21.88 -17.10
CA ALA A 120 -1.25 20.62 -16.36
C ALA A 120 -2.44 20.58 -15.39
N ALA A 121 -3.49 19.83 -15.76
CA ALA A 121 -4.55 19.50 -14.81
C ALA A 121 -3.91 18.90 -13.55
N SER A 122 -4.01 19.60 -12.43
CA SER A 122 -3.52 19.25 -11.09
C SER A 122 -3.87 17.80 -10.73
N LYS A 123 -3.04 16.83 -11.13
CA LYS A 123 -3.18 15.45 -10.66
C LYS A 123 -2.74 15.46 -9.20
N LYS A 124 -3.72 15.31 -8.31
CA LYS A 124 -3.48 15.17 -6.87
C LYS A 124 -2.54 13.98 -6.64
N PRO A 125 -1.67 14.01 -5.62
CA PRO A 125 -0.84 12.86 -5.30
C PRO A 125 -1.74 11.66 -5.02
N ALA A 126 -1.32 10.50 -5.51
CA ALA A 126 -2.05 9.26 -5.39
C ALA A 126 -1.09 8.14 -5.00
N LEU A 127 -1.63 7.06 -4.45
CA LEU A 127 -0.86 5.82 -4.33
C LEU A 127 -0.85 5.11 -5.68
N ASP A 128 0.24 4.41 -5.98
CA ASP A 128 0.35 3.46 -7.09
C ASP A 128 -0.75 2.39 -7.06
N HIS A 129 -1.16 2.00 -5.85
CA HIS A 129 -2.25 1.09 -5.62
C HIS A 129 -3.25 1.63 -4.59
N THR A 130 -4.52 1.59 -4.95
CA THR A 130 -5.65 1.84 -4.04
C THR A 130 -6.14 0.56 -3.36
N THR A 131 -5.77 -0.59 -3.90
CA THR A 131 -6.09 -1.91 -3.34
C THR A 131 -4.90 -2.85 -3.50
N LEU A 132 -4.61 -3.65 -2.47
CA LEU A 132 -3.66 -4.75 -2.50
C LEU A 132 -4.35 -6.07 -2.14
N ASN A 133 -4.00 -7.13 -2.86
CA ASN A 133 -4.38 -8.50 -2.52
C ASN A 133 -3.11 -9.30 -2.30
N LEU A 134 -2.83 -9.65 -1.05
CA LEU A 134 -1.68 -10.43 -0.65
C LEU A 134 -2.16 -11.83 -0.29
N VAL A 135 -1.47 -12.85 -0.81
CA VAL A 135 -1.83 -14.26 -0.55
C VAL A 135 -0.68 -14.91 0.18
N ILE A 136 -0.92 -15.28 1.43
CA ILE A 136 0.02 -16.06 2.23
C ILE A 136 0.07 -17.46 1.64
N GLN A 137 1.27 -17.87 1.23
CA GLN A 137 1.55 -19.17 0.65
C GLN A 137 2.52 -19.94 1.54
N TYR A 138 2.58 -21.25 1.39
CA TYR A 138 3.47 -22.10 2.19
C TYR A 138 4.96 -21.75 2.03
N ASN A 139 5.36 -21.30 0.83
CA ASN A 139 6.72 -20.91 0.48
C ASN A 139 6.96 -19.40 0.66
N ASN A 140 5.94 -18.64 1.05
CA ASN A 140 6.00 -17.21 1.30
C ASN A 140 4.97 -16.84 2.36
N ALA A 141 5.35 -17.02 3.63
CA ALA A 141 4.50 -16.77 4.79
C ALA A 141 4.20 -15.27 5.01
N HIS A 142 5.05 -14.39 4.48
CA HIS A 142 4.95 -12.94 4.65
C HIS A 142 5.13 -12.22 3.31
N PRO A 143 4.20 -12.38 2.35
CA PRO A 143 4.26 -11.65 1.10
C PRO A 143 4.20 -10.15 1.39
N SER A 144 5.08 -9.40 0.74
CA SER A 144 5.18 -7.96 0.91
C SER A 144 5.07 -7.23 -0.42
N GLN A 145 4.41 -6.08 -0.43
CA GLN A 145 4.30 -5.20 -1.58
C GLN A 145 4.63 -3.77 -1.15
N LYS A 146 5.51 -3.11 -1.91
CA LYS A 146 5.83 -1.70 -1.68
C LYS A 146 4.73 -0.83 -2.27
N LEU A 147 4.17 0.07 -1.46
CA LEU A 147 3.33 1.15 -1.92
C LEU A 147 4.21 2.36 -2.20
N GLN A 148 3.95 3.03 -3.32
CA GLN A 148 4.67 4.22 -3.74
C GLN A 148 3.72 5.37 -3.95
N LEU A 149 4.16 6.54 -3.51
CA LEU A 149 3.47 7.78 -3.80
C LEU A 149 3.77 8.19 -5.24
N ILE A 150 2.73 8.28 -6.07
CA ILE A 150 2.81 8.85 -7.40
C ILE A 150 2.62 10.36 -7.27
N ASN A 151 3.74 11.07 -7.40
CA ASN A 151 3.75 12.52 -7.52
C ASN A 151 3.48 12.92 -8.96
N THR A 152 2.63 13.93 -9.12
CA THR A 152 2.50 14.63 -10.40
C THR A 152 3.66 15.59 -10.54
N SER A 153 4.10 15.81 -11.79
CA SER A 153 5.22 16.66 -12.17
C SER A 153 5.33 17.90 -11.29
N GLY A 154 6.49 18.09 -10.65
CA GLY A 154 6.87 19.32 -9.95
C GLY A 154 6.57 19.37 -8.45
N SER A 155 5.73 18.49 -7.90
CA SER A 155 5.40 18.48 -6.47
C SER A 155 6.19 17.40 -5.71
N PHE A 156 7.07 17.81 -4.78
CA PHE A 156 7.75 16.88 -3.87
C PHE A 156 6.84 16.59 -2.67
N VAL A 157 5.73 15.91 -2.93
CA VAL A 157 4.92 15.32 -1.87
C VAL A 157 5.58 14.00 -1.46
N TYR A 158 5.68 13.74 -0.17
CA TYR A 158 6.09 12.43 0.32
C TYR A 158 5.20 12.02 1.48
N ALA A 159 5.13 10.71 1.72
CA ALA A 159 4.47 10.17 2.88
C ALA A 159 5.46 10.20 4.05
N TYR A 160 5.19 11.02 5.07
CA TYR A 160 6.03 11.11 6.27
C TYR A 160 5.58 10.10 7.34
N GLN A 161 4.37 9.56 7.21
CA GLN A 161 3.85 8.57 8.14
C GLN A 161 2.99 7.54 7.41
N TRP A 162 3.29 6.26 7.65
CA TRP A 162 2.50 5.12 7.23
C TRP A 162 1.88 4.45 8.44
N MET A 163 0.62 4.03 8.32
CA MET A 163 -0.08 3.35 9.39
C MET A 163 -1.04 2.30 8.83
N SER A 164 -1.09 1.13 9.46
CA SER A 164 -2.11 0.11 9.22
C SER A 164 -3.21 0.23 10.27
N SER A 165 -4.48 0.15 9.85
CA SER A 165 -5.61 0.12 10.78
C SER A 165 -5.66 -1.17 11.62
N ASN A 166 -5.01 -2.24 11.15
CA ASN A 166 -4.90 -3.52 11.84
C ASN A 166 -3.56 -4.19 11.52
N PRO A 167 -2.52 -3.94 12.35
CA PRO A 167 -1.20 -4.53 12.21
C PRO A 167 -1.18 -6.08 12.32
N GLU A 168 -2.19 -6.70 12.94
CA GLU A 168 -2.27 -8.16 12.98
C GLU A 168 -2.61 -8.78 11.63
N VAL A 169 -3.24 -8.03 10.73
CA VAL A 169 -3.56 -8.47 9.36
C VAL A 169 -2.42 -8.12 8.41
N ALA A 170 -1.97 -6.86 8.40
CA ALA A 170 -0.80 -6.43 7.64
C ALA A 170 -0.09 -5.27 8.33
N THR A 171 1.24 -5.30 8.33
CA THR A 171 2.11 -4.23 8.82
C THR A 171 2.58 -3.36 7.66
N VAL A 172 2.99 -2.12 7.94
CA VAL A 172 3.63 -1.23 6.96
C VAL A 172 4.84 -0.57 7.62
N ASP A 173 5.98 -0.52 6.93
CA ASP A 173 7.19 0.15 7.40
C ASP A 173 7.20 1.66 7.01
N PRO A 174 8.15 2.46 7.53
CA PRO A 174 8.25 3.88 7.17
C PRO A 174 8.46 4.16 5.67
N GLU A 175 9.00 3.19 4.93
CA GLU A 175 9.24 3.26 3.49
C GLU A 175 8.05 2.81 2.63
N GLY A 176 6.93 2.42 3.25
CA GLY A 176 5.69 2.00 2.58
C GLY A 176 5.67 0.53 2.15
N LEU A 177 6.56 -0.33 2.65
CA LEU A 177 6.51 -1.77 2.44
C LEU A 177 5.41 -2.39 3.29
N VAL A 178 4.34 -2.84 2.64
CA VAL A 178 3.22 -3.52 3.29
C VAL A 178 3.51 -5.01 3.35
N THR A 179 3.52 -5.60 4.54
CA THR A 179 3.79 -7.03 4.76
C THR A 179 2.58 -7.72 5.36
N ALA A 180 2.14 -8.82 4.75
CA ALA A 180 1.03 -9.61 5.26
C ALA A 180 1.43 -10.39 6.53
N GLN A 181 0.51 -10.48 7.47
CA GLN A 181 0.68 -11.18 8.74
C GLN A 181 -0.35 -12.29 8.93
N LYS A 182 -1.64 -11.97 8.79
CA LYS A 182 -2.74 -12.92 8.94
C LYS A 182 -3.86 -12.66 7.93
N PRO A 183 -4.65 -13.70 7.59
CA PRO A 183 -5.85 -13.52 6.77
C PRO A 183 -6.80 -12.49 7.37
N GLY A 184 -7.32 -11.60 6.52
CA GLY A 184 -8.23 -10.54 6.93
C GLY A 184 -8.16 -9.33 6.01
N THR A 185 -8.84 -8.27 6.40
CA THR A 185 -8.81 -6.99 5.69
C THR A 185 -8.30 -5.89 6.62
N THR A 186 -7.50 -4.98 6.07
CA THR A 186 -7.00 -3.79 6.76
C THR A 186 -6.86 -2.64 5.77
N THR A 187 -6.73 -1.41 6.27
CA THR A 187 -6.45 -0.23 5.44
C THR A 187 -5.09 0.32 5.84
N VAL A 188 -4.21 0.47 4.85
CA VAL A 188 -2.95 1.19 5.01
C VAL A 188 -3.18 2.65 4.63
N THR A 189 -2.75 3.57 5.49
CA THR A 189 -2.88 5.02 5.30
C THR A 189 -1.50 5.65 5.21
N ALA A 190 -1.28 6.42 4.15
CA ALA A 190 -0.11 7.29 3.98
C ALA A 190 -0.53 8.74 4.26
N LEU A 191 0.10 9.36 5.25
CA LEU A 191 -0.05 10.79 5.50
C LEU A 191 1.00 11.55 4.70
N ALA A 192 0.51 12.33 3.73
CA ALA A 192 1.32 13.13 2.85
C ALA A 192 1.63 14.50 3.47
N THR A 193 2.78 15.08 3.13
CA THR A 193 3.21 16.41 3.61
C THR A 193 2.27 17.57 3.23
N ASN A 194 1.40 17.37 2.23
CA ASN A 194 0.34 18.32 1.88
C ASN A 194 -0.92 18.19 2.78
N GLY A 195 -0.88 17.34 3.81
CA GLY A 195 -1.97 17.08 4.74
C GLY A 195 -3.02 16.08 4.25
N GLN A 196 -2.81 15.44 3.09
CA GLN A 196 -3.72 14.42 2.59
C GLN A 196 -3.46 13.06 3.25
N ALA A 197 -4.54 12.35 3.55
CA ALA A 197 -4.51 10.95 3.97
C ALA A 197 -4.90 10.06 2.79
N LEU A 198 -3.91 9.44 2.15
CA LEU A 198 -4.13 8.49 1.07
C LEU A 198 -4.31 7.10 1.65
N ARG A 199 -5.24 6.34 1.09
CA ARG A 199 -5.63 5.03 1.64
C ARG A 199 -5.49 3.94 0.59
N CYS A 200 -4.98 2.80 1.03
CA CYS A 200 -4.94 1.57 0.28
C CYS A 200 -5.66 0.48 1.07
N ALA A 201 -6.68 -0.14 0.47
CA ALA A 201 -7.36 -1.28 1.07
C ALA A 201 -6.52 -2.55 0.84
N VAL A 202 -6.15 -3.23 1.91
CA VAL A 202 -5.33 -4.44 1.87
C VAL A 202 -6.18 -5.63 2.28
N THR A 203 -6.29 -6.60 1.39
CA THR A 203 -6.89 -7.90 1.65
C THR A 203 -5.79 -8.94 1.72
N VAL A 204 -5.70 -9.64 2.84
CA VAL A 204 -4.78 -10.76 3.03
C VAL A 204 -5.59 -12.04 2.99
N ASN A 205 -5.27 -12.90 2.04
CA ASN A 205 -5.79 -14.25 1.94
C ASN A 205 -4.71 -15.23 2.40
N SER A 206 -5.11 -16.45 2.77
CA SER A 206 -4.15 -17.52 3.02
C SER A 206 -4.58 -18.77 2.27
N ASP A 207 -3.66 -19.24 1.42
CA ASP A 207 -3.74 -20.57 0.85
C ASP A 207 -3.14 -21.61 1.81
N VAL A 208 -2.52 -21.21 2.94
CA VAL A 208 -2.02 -22.16 3.95
C VAL A 208 -3.19 -22.96 4.54
N GLY A 209 -3.08 -24.29 4.53
CA GLY A 209 -4.10 -25.28 4.88
C GLY A 209 -5.05 -25.63 3.72
N LYS A 210 -5.03 -24.89 2.61
CA LYS A 210 -5.90 -25.17 1.46
C LYS A 210 -5.50 -26.50 0.83
N VAL A 211 -6.47 -27.40 0.71
CA VAL A 211 -6.34 -28.62 -0.07
C VAL A 211 -6.57 -28.24 -1.53
N THR A 212 -5.69 -28.69 -2.42
CA THR A 212 -5.85 -28.53 -3.87
C THR A 212 -5.69 -29.87 -4.54
N LEU A 213 -6.65 -30.25 -5.38
CA LEU A 213 -6.57 -31.43 -6.23
C LEU A 213 -5.89 -31.12 -7.56
N ASN A 214 -5.18 -32.11 -8.11
CA ASN A 214 -4.65 -32.04 -9.47
C ASN A 214 -5.74 -31.98 -10.54
N LYS A 215 -6.93 -32.50 -10.26
CA LYS A 215 -8.10 -32.49 -11.15
C LYS A 215 -9.35 -32.08 -10.40
N ARG A 216 -10.18 -31.27 -11.05
CA ARG A 216 -11.52 -30.91 -10.57
C ARG A 216 -12.61 -31.79 -11.14
N ASP A 217 -12.39 -32.31 -12.33
CA ASP A 217 -13.35 -33.10 -13.08
C ASP A 217 -12.61 -34.28 -13.69
N LEU A 218 -13.28 -35.43 -13.76
CA LEU A 218 -12.69 -36.67 -14.24
C LEU A 218 -13.72 -37.49 -15.02
N LEU A 219 -13.36 -37.83 -16.26
CA LEU A 219 -14.18 -38.68 -17.14
C LEU A 219 -13.59 -40.10 -17.20
N LEU A 220 -14.30 -41.08 -16.63
CA LEU A 220 -13.94 -42.50 -16.65
C LEU A 220 -14.88 -43.27 -17.58
N ARG A 221 -14.55 -43.34 -18.87
CA ARG A 221 -15.43 -43.96 -19.89
C ARG A 221 -15.63 -45.47 -19.72
N THR A 222 -14.71 -46.15 -19.06
CA THR A 222 -14.76 -47.62 -18.91
C THR A 222 -14.86 -48.01 -17.44
N VAL A 223 -15.85 -48.83 -17.09
CA VAL A 223 -15.94 -49.43 -15.76
C VAL A 223 -14.69 -50.27 -15.45
N GLY A 224 -14.13 -50.11 -14.25
CA GLY A 224 -12.86 -50.71 -13.84
C GLY A 224 -11.62 -49.90 -14.20
N SER A 225 -11.75 -48.81 -14.97
CA SER A 225 -10.66 -47.84 -15.15
C SER A 225 -10.29 -47.19 -13.82
N LYS A 226 -9.01 -46.81 -13.72
CA LYS A 226 -8.44 -46.20 -12.52
C LYS A 226 -7.68 -44.95 -12.88
N GLU A 227 -7.80 -43.94 -12.03
CA GLU A 227 -7.05 -42.70 -12.15
C GLU A 227 -6.55 -42.29 -10.77
N ALA A 228 -5.30 -41.80 -10.68
CA ALA A 228 -4.76 -41.27 -9.45
C ALA A 228 -5.09 -39.78 -9.31
N LEU A 229 -5.83 -39.43 -8.26
CA LEU A 229 -5.94 -38.05 -7.81
C LEU A 229 -4.84 -37.77 -6.79
N THR A 230 -4.18 -36.63 -6.94
CA THR A 230 -3.21 -36.13 -5.97
C THR A 230 -3.76 -34.89 -5.31
N ALA A 231 -3.73 -34.89 -3.98
CA ALA A 231 -4.09 -33.74 -3.16
C ALA A 231 -2.80 -33.15 -2.59
N SER A 232 -2.64 -31.84 -2.73
CA SER A 232 -1.59 -31.09 -2.04
C SER A 232 -2.23 -30.17 -1.00
N VAL A 233 -1.57 -30.06 0.15
CA VAL A 233 -1.92 -29.07 1.17
C VAL A 233 -0.78 -28.09 1.25
N ALA A 234 -1.07 -26.80 1.05
CA ALA A 234 -0.08 -25.78 1.29
C ALA A 234 0.12 -25.65 2.81
N VAL A 235 1.15 -26.27 3.39
CA VAL A 235 1.51 -26.11 4.81
C VAL A 235 2.88 -25.51 4.97
N GLU A 236 3.06 -24.73 6.03
CA GLU A 236 4.37 -24.22 6.45
C GLU A 236 5.36 -25.41 6.53
N ASP A 237 6.53 -25.24 5.92
CA ASP A 237 7.61 -26.24 5.83
C ASP A 237 7.40 -27.46 4.92
N GLY A 238 6.32 -27.50 4.13
CA GLY A 238 6.12 -28.57 3.13
C GLY A 238 5.92 -29.96 3.73
N THR A 239 5.51 -30.01 5.01
CA THR A 239 5.21 -31.26 5.71
C THR A 239 4.09 -32.00 4.99
N ASN A 240 4.24 -33.31 4.79
CA ASN A 240 3.20 -34.09 4.13
C ASN A 240 1.99 -34.22 5.07
N VAL A 241 0.84 -33.68 4.68
CA VAL A 241 -0.39 -33.73 5.48
C VAL A 241 -1.17 -34.99 5.13
N PRO A 242 -1.58 -35.81 6.11
CA PRO A 242 -2.40 -36.97 5.83
C PRO A 242 -3.78 -36.54 5.30
N ILE A 243 -4.12 -36.97 4.09
CA ILE A 243 -5.41 -36.68 3.45
C ILE A 243 -6.36 -37.87 3.63
N THR A 244 -7.59 -37.58 4.02
CA THR A 244 -8.68 -38.56 4.06
C THR A 244 -9.52 -38.41 2.78
N TRP A 245 -9.67 -39.49 2.03
CA TRP A 245 -10.48 -39.52 0.80
C TRP A 245 -11.86 -40.08 1.05
N VAL A 246 -12.89 -39.46 0.48
CA VAL A 246 -14.29 -39.87 0.61
C VAL A 246 -14.97 -39.85 -0.75
N SER A 247 -15.70 -40.91 -1.09
CA SER A 247 -16.62 -40.91 -2.23
C SER A 247 -18.05 -40.67 -1.75
N SER A 248 -18.76 -39.75 -2.41
CA SER A 248 -20.20 -39.53 -2.19
C SER A 248 -21.07 -40.68 -2.70
N ASN A 249 -20.58 -41.46 -3.67
CA ASN A 249 -21.28 -42.64 -4.19
C ASN A 249 -20.29 -43.77 -4.52
N PRO A 250 -19.90 -44.59 -3.52
CA PRO A 250 -19.02 -45.73 -3.72
C PRO A 250 -19.54 -46.78 -4.71
N GLY A 251 -20.85 -46.81 -4.98
CA GLY A 251 -21.43 -47.72 -5.98
C GLY A 251 -21.10 -47.33 -7.42
N VAL A 252 -20.73 -46.07 -7.67
CA VAL A 252 -20.36 -45.52 -8.98
C VAL A 252 -18.85 -45.38 -9.09
N ALA A 253 -18.19 -44.77 -8.10
CA ALA A 253 -16.74 -44.63 -8.05
C ALA A 253 -16.23 -44.79 -6.61
N THR A 254 -15.20 -45.60 -6.42
CA THR A 254 -14.50 -45.75 -5.13
C THR A 254 -13.16 -45.00 -5.17
N VAL A 255 -12.63 -44.63 -4.00
CA VAL A 255 -11.31 -44.04 -3.85
C VAL A 255 -10.60 -44.74 -2.70
N ASP A 256 -9.31 -45.03 -2.88
CA ASP A 256 -8.49 -45.64 -1.82
C ASP A 256 -7.73 -44.59 -0.99
N ALA A 257 -7.02 -45.05 0.04
CA ALA A 257 -6.26 -44.18 0.94
C ALA A 257 -5.09 -43.44 0.24
N SER A 258 -4.66 -43.90 -0.93
CA SER A 258 -3.63 -43.24 -1.74
C SER A 258 -4.18 -42.25 -2.77
N GLY A 259 -5.51 -42.09 -2.86
CA GLY A 259 -6.17 -41.21 -3.82
C GLY A 259 -6.43 -41.85 -5.18
N VAL A 260 -6.30 -43.17 -5.32
CA VAL A 260 -6.63 -43.85 -6.59
C VAL A 260 -8.13 -44.06 -6.67
N VAL A 261 -8.75 -43.41 -7.65
CA VAL A 261 -10.17 -43.52 -7.97
C VAL A 261 -10.39 -44.71 -8.92
N THR A 262 -11.35 -45.56 -8.62
CA THR A 262 -11.75 -46.71 -9.46
C THR A 262 -13.21 -46.58 -9.87
N ALA A 263 -13.47 -46.66 -11.18
CA ALA A 263 -14.82 -46.73 -11.73
C ALA A 263 -15.49 -48.08 -11.40
N VAL A 264 -16.68 -48.04 -10.81
CA VAL A 264 -17.43 -49.23 -10.37
C VAL A 264 -18.68 -49.45 -11.21
N ALA A 265 -19.45 -48.40 -11.50
CA ALA A 265 -20.66 -48.48 -12.31
C ALA A 265 -20.97 -47.13 -12.97
N ASP A 266 -21.78 -47.14 -14.02
CA ASP A 266 -22.22 -45.95 -14.72
C ASP A 266 -22.94 -44.97 -13.78
N GLY A 267 -22.59 -43.70 -13.87
CA GLY A 267 -23.21 -42.66 -13.06
C GLY A 267 -22.24 -41.54 -12.68
N GLU A 268 -22.65 -40.77 -11.68
CA GLU A 268 -21.93 -39.60 -11.21
C GLU A 268 -21.57 -39.77 -9.73
N ALA A 269 -20.33 -39.45 -9.37
CA ALA A 269 -19.83 -39.48 -8.02
C ALA A 269 -18.90 -38.30 -7.78
N LYS A 270 -18.93 -37.75 -6.58
CA LYS A 270 -17.99 -36.73 -6.12
C LYS A 270 -16.98 -37.34 -5.16
N ILE A 271 -15.69 -37.18 -5.47
CA ILE A 271 -14.57 -37.61 -4.63
C ILE A 271 -14.04 -36.38 -3.89
N THR A 272 -13.90 -36.47 -2.57
CA THR A 272 -13.48 -35.37 -1.70
C THR A 272 -12.19 -35.73 -0.98
N ALA A 273 -11.19 -34.86 -1.05
CA ALA A 273 -9.97 -34.92 -0.26
C ALA A 273 -10.11 -33.98 0.95
N LEU A 274 -10.02 -34.53 2.16
CA LEU A 274 -10.20 -33.82 3.43
C LEU A 274 -8.88 -33.79 4.21
N SER A 275 -8.43 -32.61 4.62
CA SER A 275 -7.32 -32.44 5.56
C SER A 275 -7.77 -32.58 7.02
N PRO A 276 -6.85 -32.86 7.96
CA PRO A 276 -7.17 -32.97 9.39
C PRO A 276 -7.77 -31.68 9.97
N ASP A 277 -7.42 -30.53 9.40
CA ASP A 277 -7.93 -29.21 9.79
C ASP A 277 -9.34 -28.91 9.24
N GLY A 278 -9.99 -29.90 8.62
CA GLY A 278 -11.36 -29.80 8.11
C GLY A 278 -11.50 -29.06 6.78
N ARG A 279 -10.39 -28.73 6.12
CA ARG A 279 -10.40 -28.14 4.77
C ARG A 279 -10.47 -29.25 3.74
N PHE A 280 -11.14 -28.99 2.61
CA PHE A 280 -11.33 -29.99 1.58
C PHE A 280 -11.32 -29.38 0.19
N ASP A 281 -11.02 -30.23 -0.78
CA ASP A 281 -11.27 -30.00 -2.20
C ASP A 281 -11.91 -31.24 -2.80
N SER A 282 -12.56 -31.11 -3.94
CA SER A 282 -13.37 -32.18 -4.51
C SER A 282 -13.28 -32.27 -6.01
N CYS A 283 -13.31 -33.50 -6.51
CA CYS A 283 -13.34 -33.84 -7.92
C CYS A 283 -14.69 -34.47 -8.29
N SER A 284 -15.32 -33.96 -9.36
CA SER A 284 -16.52 -34.56 -9.96
C SER A 284 -16.11 -35.68 -10.90
N VAL A 285 -16.62 -36.88 -10.68
CA VAL A 285 -16.28 -38.09 -11.43
C VAL A 285 -17.52 -38.60 -12.16
N PHE A 286 -17.41 -38.72 -13.47
CA PHE A 286 -18.45 -39.27 -14.33
C PHE A 286 -17.96 -40.60 -14.91
N VAL A 287 -18.79 -41.64 -14.86
CA VAL A 287 -18.43 -43.00 -15.26
C VAL A 287 -19.36 -43.50 -16.36
N GLY A 288 -18.78 -44.16 -17.37
CA GLY A 288 -19.50 -44.85 -18.44
C GLY A 288 -20.41 -43.90 -19.23
N LEU A 289 -21.70 -44.26 -19.36
CA LEU A 289 -22.69 -43.46 -20.09
C LEU A 289 -22.81 -42.00 -19.61
N ALA A 290 -22.48 -41.73 -18.34
CA ALA A 290 -22.47 -40.36 -17.82
C ALA A 290 -21.25 -39.57 -18.35
N ALA A 291 -20.11 -40.23 -18.53
CA ALA A 291 -18.91 -39.64 -19.11
C ALA A 291 -19.03 -39.44 -20.62
N ASP A 292 -19.76 -40.31 -21.31
CA ASP A 292 -19.96 -40.25 -22.78
C ASP A 292 -20.83 -39.08 -23.24
N LYS A 293 -21.48 -38.36 -22.31
CA LYS A 293 -22.16 -37.10 -22.62
C LYS A 293 -21.20 -35.95 -22.93
N TYR A 294 -19.93 -36.09 -22.53
CA TYR A 294 -18.93 -35.04 -22.64
C TYR A 294 -17.77 -35.52 -23.51
N ASP A 295 -17.31 -34.67 -24.44
CA ASP A 295 -16.15 -34.96 -25.27
C ASP A 295 -14.86 -34.74 -24.48
N THR A 296 -14.81 -33.69 -23.66
CA THR A 296 -13.65 -33.30 -22.84
C THR A 296 -13.99 -32.98 -21.38
N GLU A 297 -12.97 -32.98 -20.51
CA GLU A 297 -13.12 -32.54 -19.10
C GLU A 297 -13.43 -31.04 -19.01
N GLU A 298 -12.97 -30.24 -19.99
CA GLU A 298 -13.32 -28.82 -20.10
C GLU A 298 -14.82 -28.58 -20.36
N ASP A 299 -15.45 -29.38 -21.22
CA ASP A 299 -16.90 -29.26 -21.51
C ASP A 299 -17.73 -29.51 -20.25
N LEU A 300 -17.34 -30.53 -19.48
CA LEU A 300 -17.95 -30.84 -18.19
C LEU A 300 -17.76 -29.68 -17.18
N ALA A 301 -16.56 -29.11 -17.14
CA ALA A 301 -16.25 -27.99 -16.26
C ALA A 301 -17.03 -26.71 -16.61
N GLU A 302 -17.39 -26.50 -17.89
CA GLU A 302 -18.27 -25.40 -18.31
C GLU A 302 -19.72 -25.61 -17.89
N GLU A 303 -20.25 -26.84 -18.01
CA GLU A 303 -21.61 -27.15 -17.56
C GLU A 303 -21.74 -27.01 -16.03
N LEU A 304 -20.75 -27.48 -15.27
CA LEU A 304 -20.74 -27.34 -13.80
C LEU A 304 -20.59 -25.89 -13.31
N LYS A 305 -20.09 -24.98 -14.15
CA LYS A 305 -20.02 -23.53 -13.84
C LYS A 305 -21.36 -22.83 -14.03
N LEU A 306 -22.31 -23.41 -14.77
CA LEU A 306 -23.61 -22.80 -14.97
C LEU A 306 -24.43 -22.89 -13.66
N PRO A 307 -25.03 -21.79 -13.19
CA PRO A 307 -25.94 -21.84 -12.07
C PRO A 307 -27.11 -22.75 -12.46
N ASP A 308 -27.42 -23.70 -11.57
CA ASP A 308 -28.48 -24.69 -11.73
C ASP A 308 -29.74 -24.05 -12.36
N PRO A 309 -30.24 -24.54 -13.52
CA PRO A 309 -31.35 -23.91 -14.22
C PRO A 309 -32.63 -23.82 -13.37
N TYR A 310 -32.77 -24.64 -12.32
CA TYR A 310 -33.86 -24.54 -11.35
C TYR A 310 -33.73 -23.36 -10.36
N VAL A 311 -32.53 -22.81 -10.16
CA VAL A 311 -32.30 -21.61 -9.34
C VAL A 311 -32.65 -20.35 -10.14
N ALA A 312 -32.36 -20.32 -11.44
CA ALA A 312 -32.66 -19.19 -12.31
C ALA A 312 -34.18 -18.93 -12.47
N VAL A 313 -35.02 -19.98 -12.43
CA VAL A 313 -36.49 -19.82 -12.56
C VAL A 313 -37.13 -19.24 -11.29
N ARG A 314 -36.51 -19.37 -10.11
CA ARG A 314 -37.06 -18.80 -8.87
C ARG A 314 -36.83 -17.29 -8.73
N MET A 315 -35.85 -16.71 -9.44
CA MET A 315 -35.59 -15.27 -9.36
C MET A 315 -36.46 -14.41 -10.29
N ASN A 316 -37.13 -15.01 -11.30
CA ASN A 316 -38.00 -14.28 -12.24
C ASN A 316 -39.50 -14.31 -11.89
N ARG A 317 -39.89 -14.79 -10.70
CA ARG A 317 -41.30 -14.79 -10.22
C ARG A 317 -41.55 -13.94 -8.96
N LEU A 318 -40.59 -13.12 -8.54
CA LEU A 318 -40.70 -12.26 -7.35
C LEU A 318 -40.46 -10.77 -7.61
N SER A 319 -40.53 -10.32 -8.87
CA SER A 319 -40.63 -8.90 -9.22
C SER A 319 -42.07 -8.47 -9.43
#